data_AF-A0A7Y5EZD1-F1
#
_entry.id   AF-A0A7Y5EZD1-F1
#
_cell.length_a   1.000
_cell.length_b   1.000
_cell.length_c   1.000
_cell.angle_alpha   90.00
_cell.angle_beta   90.00
_cell.angle_gamma   90.00
#
_symmetry.space_group_name_H-M   'P 1'
#
loop_
_entity.id
_entity.type
_entity.pdbx_description
1 polymer ?
#
loop_
_entity_poly.entity_id
_entity_poly.type
_entity_poly.pdbx_seq_one_letter_code
_entity_poly.pdbx_strand_id
1 'polypeptide(L)'
;MSLDTFFKPEQTRRQALSQGQVVPDASRCVQCGICSFHCPISIDVRRHAWLGEPVKASRCLTCGECVTRCPRGVLRFEKSNLFEK
;
A
#
# COMPACT_ATOMS: atom_id res chain seq x y z
N MET A 1 30.68 1.32 25.21
CA MET A 1 29.23 1.57 25.40
C MET A 1 28.65 1.91 24.04
N SER A 2 28.01 0.93 23.40
CA SER A 2 27.68 0.97 21.97
C SER A 2 26.41 1.80 21.72
N LEU A 3 26.52 2.75 20.79
CA LEU A 3 25.46 3.69 20.37
C LEU A 3 24.22 2.98 19.80
N ASP A 4 24.32 1.68 19.53
CA ASP A 4 23.26 0.82 18.97
C ASP A 4 22.05 0.64 19.89
N THR A 5 22.20 0.89 21.20
CA THR A 5 21.13 0.61 22.18
C THR A 5 20.10 1.75 22.25
N PHE A 6 20.49 2.98 21.87
CA PHE A 6 19.63 4.16 21.94
C PHE A 6 18.62 4.24 20.77
N PHE A 7 18.97 3.68 19.60
CA PHE A 7 18.13 3.73 18.38
C PHE A 7 17.12 2.58 18.25
N LYS A 8 17.23 1.52 19.07
CA LYS A 8 16.34 0.35 19.02
C LYS A 8 14.84 0.65 19.22
N PRO A 9 14.41 1.56 20.13
CA PRO A 9 12.97 1.79 20.34
C PRO A 9 12.27 2.38 19.11
N GLU A 10 12.99 3.19 18.33
CA GLU A 10 12.40 3.86 17.17
C GLU A 10 12.30 2.93 15.95
N GLN A 11 13.24 2.00 15.76
CA GLN A 11 13.14 0.99 14.69
C GLN A 11 11.93 0.06 14.89
N THR A 12 11.69 -0.45 16.10
CA THR A 12 10.56 -1.35 16.38
C THR A 12 9.21 -0.63 16.23
N ARG A 13 9.13 0.66 16.58
CA ARG A 13 7.92 1.49 16.35
C ARG A 13 7.67 1.76 14.87
N ARG A 14 8.71 2.00 14.07
CA ARG A 14 8.59 2.19 12.61
C ARG A 14 8.12 0.91 11.91
N GLN A 15 8.53 -0.27 12.37
CA GLN A 15 8.10 -1.56 11.81
C GLN A 15 6.61 -1.88 12.01
N ALA A 16 5.97 -1.35 13.06
CA ALA A 16 4.57 -1.63 13.38
C ALA A 16 3.56 -0.82 12.53
N LEU A 17 3.98 0.30 11.93
CA LEU A 17 3.07 1.23 11.23
C LEU A 17 2.89 0.94 9.74
N SER A 18 3.79 0.15 9.12
CA SER A 18 3.83 -0.05 7.66
C SER A 18 3.26 -1.39 7.19
N GLN A 19 2.40 -2.05 7.97
CA GLN A 19 1.89 -3.38 7.67
C GLN A 19 0.63 -3.40 6.79
N GLY A 20 0.21 -2.29 6.17
CA GLY A 20 -0.96 -2.27 5.29
C GLY A 20 -0.57 -2.27 3.81
N GLN A 21 -1.03 -3.25 3.04
CA GLN A 21 -0.94 -3.21 1.57
C GLN A 21 -2.32 -3.07 0.94
N VAL A 22 -2.38 -2.39 -0.20
CA VAL A 22 -3.60 -2.31 -1.00
C VAL A 22 -3.67 -3.53 -1.91
N VAL A 23 -4.72 -4.33 -1.76
CA VAL A 23 -4.97 -5.54 -2.56
C VAL A 23 -6.15 -5.29 -3.49
N PRO A 24 -5.98 -5.49 -4.80
CA PRO A 24 -7.08 -5.38 -5.75
C PRO A 24 -7.84 -6.69 -5.91
N ASP A 25 -9.07 -6.56 -6.37
CA ASP A 25 -9.88 -7.63 -6.93
C ASP A 25 -10.02 -7.47 -8.45
N ALA A 26 -9.14 -8.14 -9.20
CA ALA A 26 -9.05 -7.96 -10.65
C ALA A 26 -10.37 -8.23 -11.39
N SER A 27 -11.20 -9.14 -10.87
CA SER A 27 -12.49 -9.53 -11.47
C SER A 27 -13.47 -8.36 -11.58
N ARG A 28 -13.36 -7.37 -10.70
CA ARG A 28 -14.24 -6.20 -10.65
C ARG A 28 -13.59 -4.95 -11.26
N CYS A 29 -12.33 -4.99 -11.69
CA CYS A 29 -11.64 -3.82 -12.23
C CYS A 29 -12.06 -3.53 -13.68
N VAL A 30 -12.55 -2.31 -13.93
CA VAL A 30 -12.90 -1.82 -15.29
C VAL A 30 -11.86 -0.86 -15.87
N GLN A 31 -10.67 -0.81 -15.26
CA GLN A 31 -9.55 0.03 -15.71
C GLN A 31 -9.87 1.54 -15.86
N CYS A 32 -10.79 2.09 -15.07
CA CYS A 32 -11.18 3.51 -15.13
C CYS A 32 -10.05 4.51 -14.83
N GLY A 33 -8.97 4.09 -14.14
CA GLY A 33 -7.81 4.93 -13.87
C GLY A 33 -7.94 5.95 -12.73
N ILE A 34 -9.12 6.08 -12.10
CA ILE A 34 -9.38 7.03 -11.00
C ILE A 34 -8.40 6.83 -9.83
N CYS A 35 -8.04 5.58 -9.54
CA CYS A 35 -7.10 5.23 -8.47
C CYS A 35 -5.67 5.72 -8.72
N SER A 36 -5.16 5.60 -9.95
CA SER A 36 -3.83 6.13 -10.31
C SER A 36 -3.83 7.66 -10.33
N PHE A 37 -4.93 8.29 -10.77
CA PHE A 37 -5.05 9.75 -10.84
C PHE A 37 -5.03 10.42 -9.46
N HIS A 38 -5.72 9.83 -8.48
CA HIS A 38 -5.77 10.36 -7.10
C HIS A 38 -4.60 9.90 -6.22
N CYS A 39 -3.62 9.18 -6.79
CA CYS A 39 -2.46 8.78 -6.01
C CYS A 39 -1.52 9.99 -5.83
N PRO A 40 -1.27 10.46 -4.60
CA PRO A 40 -0.45 11.67 -4.35
C PRO A 40 1.02 11.51 -4.76
N ILE A 41 1.46 10.26 -4.96
CA ILE A 41 2.82 9.88 -5.34
C ILE A 41 2.86 9.18 -6.71
N SER A 42 1.77 9.29 -7.48
CA SER A 42 1.67 8.81 -8.85
C SER A 42 2.03 7.33 -9.03
N ILE A 43 1.62 6.46 -8.09
CA ILE A 43 1.68 5.00 -8.29
C ILE A 43 0.62 4.61 -9.30
N ASP A 44 0.98 3.76 -10.26
CA ASP A 44 0.02 3.20 -11.22
C ASP A 44 -0.80 2.05 -10.60
N VAL A 45 -1.70 2.40 -9.68
CA VAL A 45 -2.59 1.46 -8.99
C VAL A 45 -3.52 0.75 -9.99
N ARG A 46 -3.90 1.40 -11.09
CA ARG A 46 -4.71 0.81 -12.16
C ARG A 46 -4.03 -0.44 -12.73
N ARG A 47 -2.73 -0.37 -13.01
CA ARG A 47 -1.98 -1.53 -13.53
C ARG A 47 -1.97 -2.68 -12.53
N HIS A 48 -1.68 -2.40 -11.26
CA HIS A 48 -1.76 -3.39 -10.19
C HIS A 48 -3.15 -4.03 -10.11
N ALA A 49 -4.20 -3.21 -10.19
CA ALA A 49 -5.59 -3.67 -10.15
C ALA A 49 -5.97 -4.54 -11.36
N TRP A 50 -5.41 -4.26 -12.53
CA TRP A 50 -5.62 -5.09 -13.72
C TRP A 50 -4.88 -6.42 -13.64
N LEU A 51 -3.64 -6.40 -13.14
CA LEU A 51 -2.84 -7.61 -12.95
C LEU A 51 -3.32 -8.48 -11.77
N GLY A 52 -4.19 -7.96 -10.90
CA GLY A 52 -4.61 -8.63 -9.67
C GLY A 52 -3.48 -8.71 -8.64
N GLU A 53 -2.47 -7.86 -8.78
CA GLU A 53 -1.32 -7.84 -7.89
C GLU A 53 -1.51 -6.80 -6.79
N PRO A 54 -1.15 -7.11 -5.54
CA PRO A 54 -1.14 -6.12 -4.48
C PRO A 54 -0.14 -5.00 -4.82
N VAL A 55 -0.43 -3.79 -4.35
CA VAL A 55 0.43 -2.61 -4.56
C VAL A 55 1.68 -2.74 -3.68
N LYS A 56 2.68 -3.49 -4.18
CA LYS A 56 4.00 -3.71 -3.53
C LYS A 56 4.97 -2.55 -3.82
N ALA A 57 4.52 -1.32 -3.60
CA ALA A 57 5.37 -0.15 -3.77
C ALA A 57 5.93 0.28 -2.41
N SER A 58 7.26 0.30 -2.25
CA SER A 58 7.93 0.81 -1.05
C SER A 58 7.59 2.27 -0.74
N ARG A 59 7.15 3.02 -1.76
CA ARG A 59 6.70 4.40 -1.63
C ARG A 59 5.25 4.55 -1.20
N CYS A 60 4.44 3.47 -1.21
CA CYS A 60 3.02 3.55 -0.87
C CYS A 60 2.85 4.08 0.56
N LEU A 61 2.26 5.27 0.68
CA LEU A 61 2.00 5.92 1.98
C LEU A 61 0.81 5.33 2.74
N THR A 62 0.13 4.32 2.16
CA THR A 62 -1.11 3.76 2.71
C THR A 62 -2.22 4.80 2.96
N CYS A 63 -2.24 5.87 2.17
CA CYS A 63 -3.15 7.02 2.36
C CYS A 63 -4.65 6.70 2.16
N GLY A 64 -4.99 5.64 1.44
CA GLY A 64 -6.38 5.19 1.26
C GLY A 64 -7.18 5.86 0.15
N GLU A 65 -6.68 6.91 -0.51
CA GLU A 65 -7.40 7.58 -1.60
C GLU A 65 -7.83 6.60 -2.72
N CYS A 66 -6.95 5.67 -3.10
CA CYS A 66 -7.28 4.70 -4.13
C CYS A 66 -8.44 3.78 -3.75
N VAL A 67 -8.59 3.42 -2.47
CA VAL A 67 -9.68 2.59 -1.95
C VAL A 67 -10.97 3.40 -1.91
N THR A 68 -10.92 4.61 -1.34
CA THR A 68 -12.09 5.50 -1.18
C THR A 68 -12.66 5.97 -2.51
N ARG A 69 -11.79 6.28 -3.48
CA ARG A 69 -12.21 6.83 -4.80
C ARG A 69 -12.62 5.76 -5.80
N CYS A 70 -12.43 4.48 -5.51
CA CYS A 70 -12.79 3.43 -6.44
C CYS A 70 -14.32 3.27 -6.50
N PRO A 71 -14.99 3.62 -7.62
CA PRO A 71 -16.46 3.58 -7.69
C PRO A 71 -17.02 2.16 -7.61
N ARG A 72 -16.19 1.15 -7.90
CA ARG A 72 -16.56 -0.28 -7.87
C ARG A 72 -16.12 -1.00 -6.59
N GLY A 73 -15.42 -0.31 -5.67
CA GLY A 73 -14.90 -0.92 -4.45
C GLY A 73 -13.95 -2.10 -4.71
N VAL A 74 -13.09 -1.97 -5.73
CA VAL A 74 -12.16 -3.02 -6.18
C VAL A 74 -10.98 -3.21 -5.23
N LEU A 75 -10.56 -2.12 -4.58
CA LEU A 75 -9.35 -2.07 -3.77
C LEU A 75 -9.72 -2.21 -2.29
N ARG A 76 -8.93 -2.97 -1.54
CA ARG A 76 -9.07 -3.12 -0.08
C ARG A 76 -7.70 -3.05 0.60
N PHE A 77 -7.68 -2.73 1.88
CA PHE A 77 -6.48 -2.84 2.70
C PHE A 77 -6.38 -4.25 3.31
N GLU A 78 -5.20 -4.84 3.22
CA GLU A 78 -4.88 -6.11 3.86
C GLU A 78 -3.57 -5.99 4.64
N LYS A 79 -3.42 -6.80 5.70
CA LYS A 79 -2.16 -6.84 6.45
C LYS A 79 -1.10 -7.52 5.60
N SER A 80 0.01 -6.85 5.37
CA SER A 80 1.18 -7.36 4.67
C SER A 80 2.36 -7.46 5.62
N ASN A 81 2.93 -8.66 5.72
CA ASN A 81 4.23 -8.88 6.35
C ASN A 81 5.38 -8.54 5.39
N LEU A 82 5.26 -7.47 4.60
CA LEU A 82 6.29 -7.04 3.64
C LEU A 82 7.65 -6.73 4.31
N PHE A 83 7.67 -6.60 5.64
CA PHE A 83 8.86 -6.33 6.45
C PHE A 83 9.29 -7.50 7.37
N GLU A 84 8.75 -8.71 7.21
CA GLU A 84 9.31 -9.90 7.87
C GLU A 84 10.67 -10.23 7.26
N LYS A 85 11.75 -9.75 7.88
CA LYS A 85 13.12 -10.19 7.62
C LYS A 85 13.98 -10.07 8.86
#